data_AF-A0A939Z4L5-F1
#
_entry.id   AF-A0A939Z4L5-F1
#
_cell.length_a   1.000
_cell.length_b   1.000
_cell.length_c   1.000
_cell.angle_alpha   90.00
_cell.angle_beta   90.00
_cell.angle_gamma   90.00
#
_symmetry.space_group_name_H-M   'P 1'
#
loop_
_entity.id
_entity.type
_entity.pdbx_description
1 polymer ?
#
loop_
_entity_poly.entity_id
_entity_poly.type
_entity_poly.pdbx_seq_one_letter_code
_entity_poly.pdbx_strand_id
1 'polypeptide(L)' 'MPLKLINIGFGNIVSANRVIAIVSPEAAPVKRMVQDARERGLLIDATCGRRT' A
#
# COMPACT_ATOMS: atom_id res chain seq x y z
N MET A 1 0.22 -3.60 23.32
CA MET A 1 0.39 -2.23 22.77
C MET A 1 -0.97 -1.72 22.32
N PRO A 2 -1.31 -0.45 22.57
CA PRO A 2 -2.56 0.13 22.06
C PRO A 2 -2.59 0.08 20.53
N LEU A 3 -3.79 -0.06 19.95
CA LEU A 3 -3.98 -0.08 18.50
C LEU A 3 -3.50 1.26 17.91
N LYS A 4 -2.44 1.23 17.10
CA LYS A 4 -1.92 2.42 16.42
C LYS A 4 -2.36 2.39 14.96
N LEU A 5 -3.09 3.43 14.54
CA LEU A 5 -3.62 3.58 13.19
C LEU A 5 -2.81 4.61 12.40
N ILE A 6 -2.64 4.39 11.09
CA ILE A 6 -1.91 5.28 10.18
C ILE A 6 -2.83 5.63 9.00
N ASN A 7 -3.01 6.93 8.74
CA ASN A 7 -3.67 7.42 7.54
C ASN A 7 -2.74 7.26 6.34
N ILE A 8 -3.21 6.60 5.29
CA ILE A 8 -2.45 6.32 4.05
C ILE A 8 -3.01 7.06 2.83
N GLY A 9 -3.84 8.08 3.06
CA GLY A 9 -4.47 8.91 2.03
C GLY A 9 -5.91 8.50 1.71
N PHE A 10 -6.65 9.44 1.12
CA PHE A 10 -8.03 9.23 0.61
C PHE A 10 -9.02 8.63 1.62
N GLY A 11 -8.85 8.90 2.91
CA GLY A 11 -9.70 8.36 3.98
C GLY A 11 -9.38 6.91 4.37
N ASN A 12 -8.35 6.31 3.77
CA ASN A 12 -7.90 4.96 4.09
C ASN A 12 -6.98 4.96 5.31
N ILE A 13 -7.13 3.94 6.15
CA ILE A 13 -6.41 3.79 7.42
C ILE A 13 -5.92 2.34 7.56
N VAL A 14 -4.69 2.15 8.03
CA VAL A 14 -4.11 0.82 8.30
C VAL A 14 -3.63 0.69 9.73
N SER A 15 -3.61 -0.54 10.24
CA SER A 15 -3.05 -0.86 11.55
C SER A 15 -1.53 -0.89 11.47
N ALA A 16 -0.85 0.00 12.19
CA ALA A 16 0.62 0.18 12.13
C ALA A 16 1.38 -1.12 12.42
N ASN A 17 0.88 -1.91 13.37
CA ASN A 17 1.48 -3.19 13.76
C ASN A 17 1.38 -4.29 12.70
N ARG A 18 0.61 -4.09 11.62
CA ARG A 18 0.49 -5.03 10.49
C ARG A 18 1.33 -4.61 9.28
N VAL A 19 2.00 -3.47 9.33
CA VAL A 19 2.88 -3.01 8.25
C VAL A 19 4.22 -3.74 8.36
N ILE A 20 4.59 -4.47 7.31
CA ILE A 20 5.85 -5.26 7.27
C ILE A 20 6.99 -4.44 6.66
N ALA A 21 6.69 -3.63 5.62
CA ALA A 21 7.66 -2.79 4.94
C ALA A 21 7.00 -1.54 4.34
N ILE A 22 7.78 -0.46 4.24
CA ILE A 22 7.46 0.76 3.47
C ILE A 22 8.60 0.94 2.47
N VAL A 23 8.27 1.03 1.18
CA VAL A 23 9.26 1.09 0.08
C VAL A 23 8.95 2.25 -0.86
N SER A 24 9.98 2.78 -1.52
CA SER A 24 9.79 3.80 -2.56
C SER A 24 9.17 3.16 -3.82
N PRO A 25 8.10 3.73 -4.39
CA PRO A 25 7.43 3.18 -5.57
C PRO A 25 8.23 3.36 -6.87
N GLU A 26 9.30 4.15 -6.86
CA GLU A 26 10.01 4.52 -8.09
C GLU A 26 10.90 3.40 -8.65
N ALA A 27 11.37 2.50 -7.77
CA ALA A 27 12.29 1.44 -8.14
C ALA A 27 11.62 0.38 -9.05
N ALA A 28 12.33 -0.04 -10.10
CA ALA A 28 11.83 -1.03 -11.05
C ALA A 28 11.36 -2.36 -10.43
N PRO A 29 12.01 -2.93 -9.38
CA PRO A 29 11.50 -4.11 -8.69
C PRO A 29 10.18 -3.87 -7.97
N VAL A 30 9.97 -2.67 -7.41
CA VAL A 30 8.72 -2.32 -6.71
C VAL A 30 7.57 -2.18 -7.71
N LYS A 31 7.81 -1.51 -8.84
CA LYS A 31 6.82 -1.43 -9.93
C LYS A 31 6.41 -2.81 -10.45
N ARG A 32 7.37 -3.73 -10.63
CA ARG A 32 7.11 -5.13 -11.00
C ARG A 32 6.27 -5.86 -9.93
N MET A 33 6.68 -5.78 -8.67
CA MET A 33 5.93 -6.40 -7.56
C MET A 33 4.49 -5.91 -7.48
N VAL A 34 4.24 -4.61 -7.68
CA VAL A 34 2.89 -4.02 -7.70
C VAL A 34 2.06 -4.57 -8.87
N GLN A 35 2.67 -4.69 -10.05
CA GLN A 35 2.02 -5.27 -11.23
C GLN A 35 1.67 -6.75 -11.01
N ASP A 36 2.62 -7.56 -10.53
CA ASP A 36 2.42 -8.98 -10.24
C ASP A 36 1.32 -9.19 -9.19
N ALA A 37 1.28 -8.36 -8.14
CA ALA A 37 0.24 -8.40 -7.12
C ALA A 37 -1.14 -8.07 -7.69
N ARG A 38 -1.22 -7.13 -8.64
CA ARG A 38 -2.47 -6.78 -9.33
C ARG A 38 -2.97 -7.93 -10.19
N GLU A 39 -2.09 -8.54 -10.98
CA GLU A 39 -2.42 -9.69 -11.85
C GLU A 39 -2.90 -10.91 -11.04
N ARG A 40 -2.33 -11.11 -9.86
CA ARG A 40 -2.73 -12.17 -8.93
C ARG A 40 -3.97 -11.84 -8.09
N GLY A 41 -4.55 -10.66 -8.25
CA GLY A 41 -5.70 -10.21 -7.44
C GLY A 41 -5.38 -9.96 -5.96
N LEU A 42 -4.11 -9.76 -5.61
CA LEU A 42 -3.63 -9.53 -4.23
C LEU A 42 -3.51 -8.04 -3.88
N LEU A 43 -3.50 -7.17 -4.89
CA LEU A 43 -3.35 -5.74 -4.69
C LEU A 43 -4.67 -5.08 -4.26
N ILE A 44 -4.67 -4.44 -3.10
CA ILE A 44 -5.72 -3.53 -2.67
C ILE A 44 -5.31 -2.10 -3.07
N ASP A 45 -6.07 -1.48 -3.97
CA ASP A 45 -5.80 -0.13 -4.45
C ASP A 45 -6.38 0.94 -3.52
N ALA A 46 -5.56 1.43 -2.59
CA ALA A 46 -5.94 2.50 -1.67
C ALA A 46 -5.89 3.91 -2.31
N THR A 47 -5.50 4.04 -3.58
CA THR A 47 -5.48 5.36 -4.27
C THR A 47 -6.87 5.82 -4.73
N CYS A 48 -7.84 4.90 -4.73
CA CYS A 48 -9.19 5.14 -5.25
C CYS A 48 -9.18 5.74 -6.67
N GLY A 49 -8.19 5.37 -7.50
CA GLY A 49 -8.02 5.85 -8.88
C GLY A 49 -7.49 7.28 -9.00
N ARG A 50 -7.14 7.93 -7.89
CA ARG A 50 -6.61 9.30 -7.88
C ARG A 50 -5.09 9.25 -8.03
N ARG A 51 -4.57 10.05 -8.96
CA ARG A 51 -3.13 10.30 -9.09
C ARG A 51 -2.79 11.59 -8.33
N THR A 52 -1.73 11.54 -7.55
CA THR A 52 -1.11 12.70 -6.85
C THR A 52 0.29 12.90 -7.37
#